data_AF-A0A933M9Q9-F1
#
_entry.id   AF-A0A933M9Q9-F1
#
_cell.length_a   1.000
_cell.length_b   1.000
_cell.length_c   1.000
_cell.angle_alpha   90.00
_cell.angle_beta   90.00
_cell.angle_gamma   90.00
#
_symmetry.space_group_name_H-M   'P 1'
#
loop_
_entity.id
_entity.type
_entity.pdbx_description
1 polymer ?
#
loop_
_entity_poly.entity_id
_entity_poly.type
_entity_poly.pdbx_seq_one_letter_code
_entity_poly.pdbx_strand_id
1 'polypeptide(L)'
;MSALNQEHCVACRADSPRVTEQELQALLTQIPEWHVVERDGMPQLERTYKFKNFAEALVFTNRVGALAEQEDHHPQLCTEWGKTTVIR
;
A
#
# COMPACT_ATOMS: atom_id res chain seq x y z
N MET A 1 17.33 10.31 5.42
CA MET A 1 16.22 9.65 4.71
C MET A 1 15.05 10.61 4.74
N SER A 2 14.51 10.94 3.58
CA SER A 2 13.22 11.62 3.44
C SER A 2 12.11 10.75 4.05
N ALA A 3 11.02 11.36 4.49
CA ALA A 3 9.86 10.60 4.95
C ALA A 3 9.22 9.90 3.74
N LEU A 4 8.75 8.66 3.92
CA LEU A 4 8.19 7.86 2.81
C LEU A 4 7.03 8.54 2.08
N ASN A 5 6.29 9.42 2.76
CA ASN A 5 5.20 10.20 2.16
C ASN A 5 5.67 11.40 1.31
N GLN A 6 6.97 11.61 1.17
CA GLN A 6 7.58 12.62 0.30
C GLN A 6 8.25 12.00 -0.93
N GLU A 7 8.29 10.66 -1.00
CA GLU A 7 8.76 9.93 -2.16
C GLU A 7 7.67 9.84 -3.22
N HIS A 8 8.07 9.78 -4.48
CA HIS A 8 7.16 9.62 -5.62
C HIS A 8 7.40 8.30 -6.32
N CYS A 9 6.32 7.67 -6.76
CA CYS A 9 6.40 6.49 -7.58
C CYS A 9 6.95 6.85 -8.97
N VAL A 10 7.84 5.99 -9.46
CA VAL A 10 8.30 6.01 -10.85
C VAL A 10 7.98 4.66 -11.46
N ALA A 11 7.56 4.64 -12.72
CA ALA A 11 7.19 3.42 -13.40
C ALA A 11 8.30 2.36 -13.29
N CYS A 12 7.96 1.20 -12.72
CA CYS A 12 8.88 0.09 -12.60
C CYS A 12 9.30 -0.39 -13.99
N ARG A 13 10.60 -0.60 -14.15
CA ARG A 13 11.20 -1.23 -15.34
C ARG A 13 11.56 -2.67 -14.98
N ALA A 14 11.80 -3.51 -16.00
CA ALA A 14 12.17 -4.91 -15.79
C ALA A 14 13.46 -5.07 -14.96
N ASP A 15 14.32 -4.05 -14.96
CA ASP A 15 15.58 -3.97 -14.21
C ASP A 15 15.46 -3.19 -12.90
N SER A 16 14.26 -2.74 -12.51
CA SER A 16 14.07 -2.04 -11.23
C SER A 16 14.53 -2.93 -10.07
N PRO A 17 15.42 -2.40 -9.19
CA PRO A 17 15.94 -3.18 -8.07
C PRO A 17 14.80 -3.55 -7.13
N ARG A 18 14.81 -4.80 -6.67
CA ARG A 18 13.93 -5.22 -5.59
C ARG A 18 14.48 -4.70 -4.27
N VAL A 19 13.57 -4.32 -3.38
CA VAL A 19 13.90 -4.04 -1.98
C VAL A 19 14.61 -5.26 -1.41
N THR A 20 15.81 -5.05 -0.87
CA THR A 20 16.58 -6.11 -0.19
C THR A 20 15.95 -6.43 1.16
N GLU A 21 16.27 -7.59 1.74
CA GLU A 21 15.76 -7.96 3.08
C GLU A 21 16.14 -6.92 4.15
N GLN A 22 17.35 -6.36 4.08
CA GLN A 22 17.82 -5.35 5.03
C GLN A 22 17.03 -4.04 4.90
N GLU A 23 16.79 -3.58 3.67
CA GLU A 23 15.96 -2.40 3.40
C GLU A 23 14.52 -2.63 3.82
N LEU A 24 13.96 -3.82 3.54
CA LEU A 24 12.60 -4.18 3.93
C LEU A 24 12.41 -4.05 5.44
N GLN A 25 13.30 -4.65 6.23
CA GLN A 25 13.24 -4.56 7.70
C GLN A 25 13.33 -3.11 8.18
N ALA A 26 14.21 -2.29 7.59
CA ALA A 26 14.33 -0.88 7.94
C ALA A 26 13.07 -0.06 7.57
N LEU A 27 12.52 -0.29 6.38
CA LEU A 27 11.33 0.42 5.88
C LEU A 27 10.07 0.07 6.67
N LEU A 28 9.89 -1.21 7.04
CA LEU A 28 8.74 -1.67 7.84
C LEU A 28 8.63 -0.94 9.19
N THR A 29 9.76 -0.53 9.78
CA THR A 29 9.73 0.26 11.04
C THR A 29 9.02 1.61 10.90
N GLN A 30 8.96 2.17 9.68
CA GLN A 30 8.30 3.45 9.41
C GLN A 30 6.80 3.31 9.17
N ILE A 31 6.32 2.10 8.91
CA ILE A 31 4.92 1.78 8.58
C ILE A 31 4.40 0.60 9.42
N PRO A 32 4.39 0.69 10.77
CA PRO A 32 4.21 -0.45 11.67
C PRO A 32 2.84 -1.14 11.61
N GLU A 33 1.86 -0.53 10.95
CA GLU A 33 0.53 -1.12 10.75
C GLU A 33 0.40 -1.92 9.44
N TRP A 34 1.45 -1.89 8.60
CA TRP A 34 1.55 -2.68 7.38
C TRP A 34 2.34 -3.95 7.63
N HIS A 35 1.95 -5.03 6.95
CA HIS A 35 2.55 -6.34 7.11
C HIS A 35 2.79 -6.97 5.74
N VAL A 36 3.79 -7.84 5.62
CA VAL A 36 4.06 -8.59 4.40
C VAL A 36 3.25 -9.89 4.41
N VAL A 37 2.49 -10.14 3.36
CA VAL A 37 1.68 -11.34 3.15
C VAL A 37 2.11 -12.00 1.84
N GLU A 38 2.35 -13.30 1.86
CA GLU A 38 2.69 -14.06 0.66
C GLU A 38 1.41 -14.47 -0.09
N ARG A 39 1.31 -14.09 -1.37
CA ARG A 39 0.22 -14.46 -2.26
C ARG A 39 0.81 -14.92 -3.59
N ASP A 40 0.45 -16.13 -4.02
CA ASP A 40 0.95 -16.73 -5.26
C ASP A 40 2.50 -16.74 -5.37
N GLY A 41 3.18 -16.97 -4.24
CA GLY A 41 4.65 -16.97 -4.17
C GLY A 41 5.29 -15.57 -4.25
N MET A 42 4.49 -14.49 -4.16
CA MET A 42 4.97 -13.11 -4.16
C MET A 42 4.62 -12.40 -2.84
N PRO A 43 5.60 -11.77 -2.17
CA PRO A 43 5.35 -10.96 -0.98
C PRO A 43 4.66 -9.65 -1.37
N GLN A 44 3.59 -9.30 -0.65
CA GLN A 44 2.82 -8.08 -0.83
C GLN A 44 2.63 -7.38 0.53
N LEU A 45 2.78 -6.07 0.56
CA LEU A 45 2.41 -5.24 1.69
C LEU A 45 0.89 -5.14 1.79
N GLU A 46 0.36 -5.36 2.98
CA GLU A 46 -1.06 -5.31 3.27
C GLU A 46 -1.34 -4.51 4.54
N ARG A 47 -2.40 -3.69 4.48
CA ARG A 47 -2.98 -3.05 5.66
C ARG A 47 -4.49 -2.94 5.54
N THR A 48 -5.18 -3.19 6.66
CA THR A 48 -6.63 -3.01 6.77
C THR A 48 -6.96 -1.79 7.63
N TYR A 49 -7.73 -0.85 7.07
CA TYR A 49 -8.28 0.31 7.76
C TYR A 49 -9.73 0.02 8.16
N LYS A 50 -10.13 0.41 9.37
CA LYS A 50 -11.48 0.16 9.93
C LYS A 50 -12.29 1.46 10.02
N PHE A 51 -13.60 1.35 9.77
CA PHE A 51 -14.56 2.45 9.70
C PHE A 51 -15.89 2.03 10.34
N LYS A 52 -16.80 2.98 10.59
CA LYS A 52 -18.08 2.68 11.25
C LYS A 52 -19.11 2.05 10.30
N ASN A 53 -19.00 2.31 9.00
CA ASN A 53 -19.96 1.89 7.99
C ASN A 53 -19.30 1.79 6.60
N PHE A 54 -20.06 1.31 5.62
CA PHE A 54 -19.58 1.16 4.24
C PHE A 54 -19.30 2.50 3.54
N ALA A 55 -20.08 3.55 3.81
CA ALA A 55 -19.90 4.86 3.17
C ALA A 55 -18.56 5.49 3.54
N GLU A 56 -18.16 5.42 4.81
CA GLU A 56 -16.85 5.88 5.29
C GLU A 56 -15.69 5.08 4.66
N ALA A 57 -15.84 3.76 4.55
CA ALA A 57 -14.85 2.90 3.89
C ALA A 57 -14.70 3.27 2.40
N LEU A 58 -15.81 3.49 1.70
CA LEU A 58 -15.81 3.89 0.28
C LEU A 58 -15.17 5.28 0.07
N VAL A 59 -15.41 6.25 0.97
CA VAL A 59 -14.74 7.55 0.94
C VAL A 59 -13.24 7.39 1.06
N PHE A 60 -12.76 6.54 1.96
CA PHE A 60 -11.33 6.25 2.09
C PHE A 60 -10.77 5.60 0.83
N THR A 61 -11.46 4.57 0.29
CA THR A 61 -11.07 3.90 -0.95
C THR A 61 -10.90 4.88 -2.11
N ASN A 62 -11.85 5.80 -2.30
CA ASN A 62 -11.78 6.80 -3.37
C ASN A 62 -10.59 7.75 -3.19
N ARG A 63 -10.23 8.11 -1.96
CA ARG A 63 -9.03 8.93 -1.69
C ARG A 63 -7.75 8.19 -2.04
N VAL A 64 -7.66 6.91 -1.70
CA VAL A 64 -6.50 6.08 -2.09
C VAL A 64 -6.44 5.91 -3.61
N GLY A 65 -7.58 5.70 -4.27
CA GLY A 65 -7.66 5.65 -5.73
C GLY A 65 -7.18 6.93 -6.39
N ALA A 66 -7.58 8.11 -5.89
CA ALA A 66 -7.11 9.39 -6.42
C ALA A 66 -5.60 9.58 -6.26
N LEU A 67 -5.01 9.11 -5.14
CA LEU A 67 -3.55 9.11 -4.96
C LEU A 67 -2.85 8.14 -5.90
N ALA A 68 -3.44 6.96 -6.13
CA ALA A 68 -2.90 5.97 -7.05
C ALA A 68 -2.78 6.51 -8.49
N GLU A 69 -3.76 7.27 -8.96
CA GLU A 69 -3.71 7.93 -10.27
C GLU A 69 -2.64 9.04 -10.34
N GLN A 70 -2.45 9.79 -9.25
CA GLN A 70 -1.41 10.83 -9.19
C GLN A 70 0.00 10.23 -9.23
N GLU A 71 0.19 9.08 -8.60
CA GLU A 71 1.46 8.37 -8.49
C GLU A 71 1.67 7.35 -9.63
N ASP A 72 0.71 7.20 -10.56
CA ASP A 72 0.71 6.18 -11.62
C ASP A 72 1.02 4.76 -11.10
N HIS A 73 0.49 4.43 -9.92
CA HIS A 73 0.77 3.17 -9.23
C HIS A 73 -0.46 2.66 -8.48
N HIS A 74 -1.06 1.60 -9.00
CA HIS A 74 -2.41 1.17 -8.65
C HIS A 74 -2.39 -0.06 -7.72
N PRO A 75 -2.68 0.08 -6.41
CA PRO A 75 -2.80 -1.05 -5.51
C PRO A 75 -4.12 -1.81 -5.73
N GLN A 76 -4.19 -3.04 -5.22
CA GLN A 76 -5.47 -3.70 -5.04
C GLN A 76 -6.18 -3.10 -3.81
N LEU A 77 -7.44 -2.70 -4.00
CA LEU A 77 -8.30 -2.13 -2.94
C LEU A 77 -9.52 -3.04 -2.73
N CYS A 78 -9.65 -3.61 -1.54
CA CYS A 78 -10.83 -4.38 -1.14
C CYS A 78 -11.66 -3.54 -0.16
N THR A 79 -12.83 -3.10 -0.61
CA THR A 79 -13.77 -2.31 0.23
C THR A 79 -14.91 -3.20 0.69
N GLU A 80 -15.11 -3.27 2.00
CA GLU A 80 -16.16 -4.07 2.63
C GLU A 80 -16.87 -3.21 3.70
N TRP A 81 -17.96 -3.70 4.30
CA TRP A 81 -18.64 -2.96 5.36
C TRP A 81 -17.69 -2.69 6.54
N GLY A 82 -17.44 -1.40 6.81
CA GLY A 82 -16.62 -0.97 7.93
C GLY A 82 -15.12 -1.21 7.78
N LYS A 83 -14.60 -1.54 6.57
CA LYS A 83 -13.16 -1.63 6.34
C LYS A 83 -12.74 -1.47 4.87
N THR A 84 -11.51 -1.01 4.68
CA THR A 84 -10.81 -1.06 3.38
C THR A 84 -9.44 -1.70 3.58
N THR A 85 -9.15 -2.75 2.82
CA THR A 85 -7.83 -3.39 2.79
C THR A 85 -7.08 -2.93 1.54
N VAL A 86 -5.85 -2.43 1.74
CA VAL A 86 -4.93 -2.00 0.68
C VAL A 86 -3.84 -3.05 0.57
N ILE A 87 -3.60 -3.54 -0.64
CA ILE A 87 -2.65 -4.62 -0.93
C ILE A 87 -1.74 -4.19 -2.10
N ARG A 88 -0.41 -4.30 -1.94
CA ARG A 88 0.55 -4.03 -3.02
C ARG A 88 1.87 -4.78 -2.89
#